data_AF-A0A7J7J4U6-F1
#
_entry.id   AF-A0A7J7J4U6-F1
#
_cell.length_a   1.000
_cell.length_b   1.000
_cell.length_c   1.000
_cell.angle_alpha   90.00
_cell.angle_beta   90.00
_cell.angle_gamma   90.00
#
_symmetry.space_group_name_H-M   'P 1'
#
loop_
_entity.id
_entity.type
_entity.pdbx_description
1 polymer ?
#
loop_
_entity_poly.entity_id
_entity_poly.type
_entity_poly.pdbx_seq_one_letter_code
_entity_poly.pdbx_strand_id
1 'polypeptide(L)'
;MEKKVKVIFCMRNPKDTVCSYFAFAHKRASIRADTTWNTFFANFIEGNVVYGSYAHYMRTWYPYRNNENVLSLQFEDMREDLEGNVRKIAEFLGVDLTEEQIRKVTEANTFESKKKEVGRGHAVYRSGKSGGWRSQLTVEQNDVMDEWINTEFDGMDDLKLKYGD
;
A
#
# COMPACT_ATOMS: atom_id res chain seq x y z
N MET A 1 21.23 8.29 -9.31
CA MET A 1 20.71 9.47 -8.57
C MET A 1 21.83 10.00 -7.71
N GLU A 2 22.27 11.25 -7.89
CA GLU A 2 23.14 11.90 -6.90
C GLU A 2 22.40 11.98 -5.55
N LYS A 3 23.08 11.62 -4.45
CA LYS A 3 22.52 11.48 -3.09
C LYS A 3 22.07 12.83 -2.49
N LYS A 4 20.98 13.43 -2.95
CA LYS A 4 20.46 14.71 -2.40
C LYS A 4 19.13 14.59 -1.66
N VAL A 5 18.34 13.54 -1.91
CA VAL A 5 16.99 13.40 -1.33
C VAL A 5 16.79 12.00 -0.76
N LYS A 6 16.22 11.93 0.45
CA LYS A 6 15.73 10.70 1.07
C LYS A 6 14.34 10.38 0.52
N VAL A 7 14.10 9.13 0.13
CA VAL A 7 12.81 8.67 -0.40
C VAL A 7 12.26 7.57 0.47
N ILE A 8 10.98 7.65 0.82
CA ILE A 8 10.23 6.54 1.43
C ILE A 8 9.29 6.00 0.36
N PHE A 9 9.45 4.73 0.03
CA PHE A 9 8.63 4.01 -0.94
C PHE A 9 7.83 2.94 -0.20
N CYS A 10 6.52 2.89 -0.43
CA CYS A 10 5.60 2.03 0.31
C CYS A 10 4.93 1.03 -0.62
N MET A 11 4.96 -0.23 -0.24
CA MET A 11 4.34 -1.34 -0.94
C MET A 11 3.14 -1.84 -0.14
N ARG A 12 2.19 -2.41 -0.86
CA ARG A 12 1.10 -3.20 -0.28
C ARG A 12 0.86 -4.41 -1.17
N ASN A 13 0.31 -5.49 -0.62
CA ASN A 13 -0.08 -6.61 -1.47
C ASN A 13 -1.04 -6.14 -2.59
N PRO A 14 -0.83 -6.55 -3.86
CA PRO A 14 -1.61 -6.03 -4.99
C PRO A 14 -3.10 -6.35 -4.90
N LYS A 15 -3.47 -7.48 -4.27
CA LYS A 15 -4.86 -7.93 -4.11
C LYS A 15 -5.68 -6.96 -3.26
N ASP A 16 -5.19 -6.57 -2.09
CA ASP A 16 -5.85 -5.53 -1.29
C ASP A 16 -5.74 -4.14 -1.93
N THR A 17 -4.67 -3.90 -2.70
CA THR A 17 -4.46 -2.62 -3.38
C THR A 17 -5.56 -2.36 -4.41
N VAL A 18 -5.89 -3.32 -5.28
CA VAL A 18 -6.98 -3.16 -6.26
C VAL A 18 -8.34 -2.98 -5.59
N CYS A 19 -8.64 -3.75 -4.53
CA CYS A 19 -9.88 -3.61 -3.78
C CYS A 19 -10.02 -2.24 -3.11
N SER A 20 -8.92 -1.74 -2.52
CA SER A 20 -8.88 -0.43 -1.89
C SER A 20 -8.99 0.70 -2.92
N TYR A 21 -8.35 0.53 -4.09
CA TYR A 21 -8.35 1.53 -5.14
C TYR A 21 -9.73 1.68 -5.77
N PHE A 22 -10.44 0.58 -6.04
CA PHE A 22 -11.81 0.65 -6.54
C PHE A 22 -12.73 1.46 -5.61
N ALA A 23 -12.69 1.17 -4.31
CA ALA A 23 -13.48 1.88 -3.32
C ALA A 23 -13.11 3.38 -3.22
N PHE A 24 -11.81 3.69 -3.26
CA PHE A 24 -11.33 5.07 -3.30
C PHE A 24 -11.80 5.79 -4.55
N ALA A 25 -11.70 5.13 -5.70
CA ALA A 25 -11.95 5.73 -7.00
C ALA A 25 -13.42 6.14 -7.16
N HIS A 26 -14.35 5.28 -6.74
CA HIS A 26 -15.77 5.61 -6.69
C HIS A 26 -16.07 6.72 -5.68
N LYS A 27 -15.50 6.64 -4.47
CA LYS A 27 -15.75 7.63 -3.42
C LYS A 27 -15.29 9.03 -3.80
N ARG A 28 -14.22 9.13 -4.59
CA ARG A 28 -13.69 10.40 -5.10
C ARG A 28 -14.28 10.81 -6.44
N ALA A 29 -15.24 10.06 -6.98
CA ALA A 29 -15.79 10.27 -8.33
C ALA A 29 -14.70 10.38 -9.41
N SER A 30 -13.57 9.69 -9.22
CA SER A 30 -12.43 9.69 -10.14
C SER A 30 -12.56 8.66 -11.27
N ILE A 31 -13.59 7.82 -11.19
CA ILE A 31 -14.06 6.91 -12.24
C ILE A 31 -15.56 7.13 -12.44
N ARG A 32 -16.10 6.67 -13.58
CA ARG A 32 -17.52 6.80 -13.86
C ARG A 32 -18.34 6.04 -12.81
N ALA A 33 -19.49 6.59 -12.44
CA ALA A 33 -20.36 6.00 -11.42
C ALA A 33 -20.88 4.60 -11.81
N ASP A 34 -20.99 4.32 -13.10
CA ASP A 34 -21.40 3.03 -13.67
C ASP A 34 -20.24 2.03 -13.86
N THR A 35 -19.01 2.40 -13.51
CA THR A 35 -17.86 1.47 -13.57
C THR A 35 -18.10 0.31 -12.62
N THR A 36 -18.12 -0.91 -13.14
CA THR A 36 -18.30 -2.11 -12.30
C THR A 36 -16.98 -2.56 -11.69
N TRP A 37 -17.05 -3.41 -10.67
CA TRP A 37 -15.87 -4.07 -10.11
C TRP A 37 -15.06 -4.80 -11.18
N ASN A 38 -15.71 -5.59 -12.04
CA ASN A 38 -15.03 -6.38 -13.06
C ASN A 38 -14.34 -5.50 -14.10
N THR A 39 -15.00 -4.41 -14.52
CA THR A 39 -14.39 -3.42 -15.42
C THR A 39 -13.17 -2.77 -14.78
N PHE A 40 -13.27 -2.35 -13.52
CA PHE A 40 -12.14 -1.75 -12.83
C PHE A 40 -10.98 -2.73 -12.59
N PHE A 41 -11.30 -3.98 -12.24
CA PHE A 41 -10.32 -5.04 -12.05
C PHE A 41 -9.52 -5.30 -13.33
N ALA A 42 -10.20 -5.45 -14.48
CA ALA A 42 -9.54 -5.60 -15.77
C ALA A 42 -8.63 -4.39 -16.09
N ASN A 43 -9.14 -3.17 -15.90
CA ASN A 43 -8.34 -1.96 -16.09
C ASN A 43 -7.12 -1.91 -15.15
N PHE A 44 -7.23 -2.38 -13.91
CA PHE A 44 -6.11 -2.43 -12.98
C PHE A 44 -5.01 -3.39 -13.45
N ILE A 45 -5.39 -4.59 -13.92
CA ILE A 45 -4.46 -5.59 -14.47
C ILE A 45 -3.71 -5.03 -15.68
N GLU A 46 -4.42 -4.34 -16.57
CA GLU A 46 -3.84 -3.69 -17.77
C GLU A 46 -3.05 -2.41 -17.45
N GLY A 47 -3.13 -1.90 -16.22
CA GLY A 47 -2.54 -0.61 -15.83
C GLY A 47 -3.29 0.62 -16.35
N ASN A 48 -4.51 0.45 -16.84
CA ASN A 48 -5.41 1.49 -17.37
C ASN A 48 -6.19 2.22 -16.25
N VAL A 49 -5.47 2.69 -15.23
CA VAL A 49 -6.00 3.43 -14.07
C VAL A 49 -5.25 4.76 -13.88
N VAL A 50 -5.78 5.67 -13.06
CA VAL A 50 -5.32 7.08 -12.97
C VAL A 50 -3.83 7.25 -12.67
N TYR A 51 -3.19 6.28 -12.01
CA TYR A 51 -1.74 6.29 -11.72
C TYR A 51 -0.93 5.26 -12.52
N GLY A 52 -1.53 4.62 -13.51
CA GLY A 52 -0.88 3.60 -14.34
C GLY A 52 -0.76 2.24 -13.66
N SER A 53 0.10 1.40 -14.23
CA SER A 53 0.34 0.03 -13.77
C SER A 53 1.03 -0.02 -12.40
N TYR A 54 0.44 -0.78 -11.48
CA TYR A 54 1.08 -1.07 -10.20
C TYR A 54 2.37 -1.89 -10.38
N ALA A 55 2.43 -2.75 -11.39
CA ALA A 55 3.66 -3.46 -11.73
C ALA A 55 4.75 -2.50 -12.21
N HIS A 56 4.41 -1.51 -13.03
CA HIS A 56 5.37 -0.47 -13.42
C HIS A 56 5.90 0.30 -12.21
N TYR A 57 5.02 0.66 -11.26
CA TYR A 57 5.43 1.28 -9.99
C TYR A 57 6.43 0.42 -9.22
N MET A 58 6.12 -0.88 -9.05
CA MET A 58 7.00 -1.83 -8.37
C MET A 58 8.33 -2.01 -9.09
N ARG A 59 8.33 -2.31 -10.40
CA ARG A 59 9.55 -2.49 -11.21
C ARG A 59 10.43 -1.23 -11.23
N THR A 60 9.83 -0.05 -11.09
CA THR A 60 10.57 1.23 -11.06
C THR A 60 11.30 1.43 -9.74
N TRP A 61 10.64 1.18 -8.60
CA TRP A 61 11.20 1.49 -7.28
C TRP A 61 11.98 0.33 -6.66
N TYR A 62 11.57 -0.91 -6.95
CA TYR A 62 12.15 -2.11 -6.35
C TYR A 62 13.67 -2.24 -6.54
N PRO A 63 14.28 -1.90 -7.69
CA PRO A 63 15.74 -1.93 -7.85
C PRO A 63 16.50 -0.99 -6.89
N TYR A 64 15.85 0.07 -6.40
CA TYR A 64 16.46 1.06 -5.52
C TYR A 64 16.20 0.82 -4.03
N ARG A 65 15.42 -0.21 -3.67
CA ARG A 65 14.97 -0.46 -2.29
C ARG A 65 16.09 -0.60 -1.26
N ASN A 66 17.29 -1.01 -1.71
CA ASN A 66 18.47 -1.22 -0.88
C ASN A 66 19.46 -0.04 -0.93
N ASN A 67 19.12 1.06 -1.62
CA ASN A 67 19.95 2.25 -1.61
C ASN A 67 19.86 2.95 -0.25
N GLU A 68 20.99 3.45 0.25
CA GLU A 68 21.08 4.15 1.54
C GLU A 68 20.10 5.31 1.71
N ASN A 69 19.71 5.98 0.61
CA ASN A 69 18.78 7.10 0.61
C ASN A 69 17.33 6.70 0.27
N VAL A 70 17.01 5.41 0.28
CA VAL A 70 15.67 4.87 0.03
C VAL A 70 15.27 3.96 1.20
N LEU A 71 14.11 4.21 1.79
CA LEU A 71 13.48 3.33 2.75
C LEU A 71 12.27 2.65 2.10
N SER A 72 12.34 1.33 1.95
CA SER A 72 11.20 0.52 1.57
C SER A 72 10.38 0.07 2.79
N LEU A 73 9.07 0.28 2.73
CA LEU A 73 8.10 -0.15 3.73
C LEU A 73 7.02 -1.02 3.09
N GLN A 74 6.50 -1.98 3.84
CA GLN A 74 5.25 -2.67 3.48
C GLN A 74 4.13 -2.22 4.41
N PHE A 75 2.94 -2.03 3.86
CA PHE A 75 1.74 -1.69 4.62
C PHE A 75 1.45 -2.74 5.70
N GLU A 76 1.68 -4.01 5.38
CA GLU A 76 1.46 -5.15 6.26
C GLU A 76 2.42 -5.14 7.46
N ASP A 77 3.69 -4.81 7.26
CA ASP A 77 4.66 -4.63 8.35
C ASP A 77 4.23 -3.50 9.30
N MET A 78 3.79 -2.36 8.73
CA MET A 78 3.29 -1.23 9.53
C MET A 78 2.01 -1.57 10.29
N ARG A 79 1.25 -2.56 9.84
CA ARG A 79 0.05 -3.04 10.53
C ARG A 79 0.38 -4.00 11.67
N GLU A 80 1.38 -4.84 11.49
CA GLU A 80 1.87 -5.79 12.49
C GLU A 80 2.63 -5.09 13.61
N ASP A 81 3.53 -4.18 13.27
CA ASP A 81 4.33 -3.40 14.21
C ASP A 81 4.44 -1.93 13.78
N LEU A 82 3.44 -1.14 14.19
CA LEU A 82 3.41 0.29 13.87
C LEU A 82 4.55 1.03 14.57
N GLU A 83 4.86 0.70 15.82
CA GLU A 83 5.87 1.41 16.60
C GLU A 83 7.28 1.16 16.06
N GLY A 84 7.63 -0.09 15.74
CA GLY A 84 8.91 -0.42 15.12
C GLY A 84 9.09 0.25 13.76
N ASN A 85 8.02 0.37 12.97
CA ASN A 85 8.07 1.11 11.71
C ASN A 85 8.20 2.63 11.91
N VAL A 86 7.60 3.21 12.96
CA VAL A 86 7.85 4.62 13.34
C VAL A 86 9.33 4.84 13.68
N ARG A 87 9.94 3.93 14.45
CA ARG A 87 11.38 3.97 14.76
C ARG A 87 12.24 3.89 13.51
N LYS A 88 11.93 2.93 12.63
CA LYS A 88 12.63 2.74 11.35
C LYS A 88 12.59 4.00 10.48
N ILE A 89 11.44 4.68 10.42
CA ILE A 89 11.29 5.94 9.70
C ILE A 89 12.10 7.06 10.36
N ALA A 90 12.07 7.18 11.69
CA ALA A 90 12.81 8.20 12.43
C ALA A 90 14.34 8.05 12.22
N GLU A 91 14.85 6.83 12.33
CA GLU A 91 16.25 6.50 12.06
C GLU A 91 16.64 6.83 10.62
N PHE A 92 15.83 6.40 9.65
CA PHE A 92 16.07 6.72 8.24
C PHE A 92 16.10 8.23 7.98
N LEU A 93 15.21 8.99 8.61
CA LEU A 93 15.18 10.45 8.50
C LEU A 93 16.31 11.13 9.27
N GLY A 94 16.97 10.44 10.21
CA GLY A 94 18.02 10.98 11.08
C GLY A 94 17.45 11.89 12.17
N VAL A 95 16.28 11.53 12.70
CA VAL A 95 15.59 12.27 13.76
C VAL A 95 15.63 11.45 15.04
N ASP A 96 16.28 11.99 16.07
CA ASP A 96 16.30 11.38 17.39
C ASP A 96 14.96 11.63 18.10
N LEU A 97 14.25 10.55 18.42
CA LEU A 97 12.99 10.60 19.17
C LEU A 97 13.16 9.86 20.49
N THR A 98 12.65 10.46 21.55
CA THR A 98 12.46 9.77 22.84
C THR A 98 11.37 8.70 22.73
N GLU A 99 11.42 7.71 23.62
CA GLU A 99 10.38 6.69 23.76
C GLU A 99 8.96 7.27 23.86
N GLU A 100 8.83 8.39 24.56
CA GLU A 100 7.56 9.08 24.71
C GLU A 100 7.08 9.74 23.41
N GLN A 101 7.98 10.32 22.63
CA GLN A 101 7.63 10.87 21.31
C GLN A 101 7.23 9.77 20.34
N ILE A 102 7.92 8.63 20.38
CA ILE A 102 7.61 7.47 19.54
C ILE A 102 6.20 6.96 19.86
N ARG A 103 5.88 6.74 21.14
CA ARG A 103 4.53 6.33 21.56
C ARG A 103 3.46 7.32 21.10
N LYS A 104 3.67 8.62 21.29
CA LYS A 104 2.74 9.66 20.84
C LYS A 104 2.50 9.63 19.33
N VAL A 105 3.55 9.49 18.53
CA VAL A 105 3.43 9.39 17.07
C VAL A 105 2.69 8.11 16.70
N THR A 106 3.02 6.97 17.30
CA THR A 106 2.34 5.69 17.07
C THR A 106 0.84 5.78 17.39
N GLU A 107 0.47 6.27 18.58
CA GLU A 107 -0.93 6.40 19.01
C GLU A 107 -1.73 7.33 18.10
N ALA A 108 -1.15 8.47 17.70
CA ALA A 108 -1.78 9.43 16.80
C ALA A 108 -2.02 8.86 15.39
N ASN A 109 -1.26 7.85 14.97
CA ASN A 109 -1.30 7.28 13.63
C ASN A 109 -1.95 5.89 13.56
N THR A 110 -2.58 5.42 14.64
CA THR A 110 -3.42 4.22 14.56
C THR A 110 -4.62 4.44 13.63
N PHE A 111 -5.16 3.35 13.08
CA PHE A 111 -6.34 3.42 12.21
C PHE A 111 -7.54 4.07 12.90
N GLU A 112 -7.80 3.73 14.16
CA GLU A 112 -8.92 4.31 14.92
C GLU A 112 -8.71 5.80 15.21
N SER A 113 -7.49 6.21 15.59
CA SER A 113 -7.15 7.63 15.77
C SER A 113 -7.39 8.42 14.48
N LYS A 114 -6.87 7.93 13.35
CA LYS A 114 -7.02 8.61 12.05
C LYS A 114 -8.45 8.62 11.53
N LYS A 115 -9.19 7.55 11.72
CA LYS A 115 -10.62 7.48 11.38
C LYS A 115 -11.46 8.46 12.21
N LYS A 116 -11.10 8.66 13.49
CA LYS A 116 -11.75 9.63 14.37
C LYS A 116 -11.43 11.08 13.98
N GLU A 117 -10.17 11.37 13.62
CA GLU A 117 -9.69 12.70 13.22
C GLU A 117 -10.42 13.25 11.98
N VAL A 118 -10.58 12.42 10.95
CA VAL A 118 -11.12 12.85 9.64
C VAL A 118 -12.66 12.94 9.60
N GLY A 119 -13.34 12.42 10.63
CA GLY A 119 -14.80 12.42 10.73
C GLY A 119 -15.50 11.50 9.71
N ARG A 120 -16.79 11.21 9.94
CA ARG A 120 -17.58 10.26 9.12
C ARG A 120 -17.79 10.72 7.65
N GLY A 121 -17.60 12.00 7.34
CA GLY A 121 -17.89 12.60 6.03
C GLY A 121 -16.78 12.52 4.97
N HIS A 122 -15.52 12.31 5.38
CA HIS A 122 -14.35 12.34 4.48
C HIS A 122 -13.63 10.99 4.39
N ALA A 123 -14.30 9.88 4.76
CA ALA A 123 -13.65 8.61 5.05
C ALA A 123 -12.95 7.95 3.84
N VAL A 124 -11.72 8.37 3.53
CA VAL A 124 -10.73 7.60 2.77
C VAL A 124 -10.39 6.30 3.52
N TYR A 125 -10.62 6.28 4.84
CA TYR A 125 -10.47 5.13 5.72
C TYR A 125 -11.66 4.16 5.60
N ARG A 126 -11.44 3.00 4.99
CA ARG A 126 -12.43 1.91 4.84
C ARG A 126 -12.32 0.88 5.97
N SER A 127 -11.32 0.01 5.89
CA SER A 127 -11.11 -1.07 6.87
C SER A 127 -9.75 -1.01 7.57
N GLY A 128 -8.71 -0.49 6.91
CA GLY A 128 -7.35 -0.47 7.47
C GLY A 128 -6.72 -1.85 7.70
N LYS A 129 -7.27 -2.88 7.07
CA LYS A 129 -6.85 -4.29 7.26
C LYS A 129 -6.10 -4.81 6.02
N SER A 130 -5.27 -5.83 6.26
CA SER A 130 -4.78 -6.75 5.23
C SER A 130 -5.75 -7.94 5.12
N GLY A 131 -5.84 -8.57 3.95
CA GLY A 131 -6.67 -9.75 3.69
C GLY A 131 -8.11 -9.47 3.26
N GLY A 132 -8.51 -8.20 3.12
CA GLY A 132 -9.86 -7.82 2.71
C GLY A 132 -10.22 -8.23 1.28
N TRP A 133 -9.21 -8.52 0.45
CA TRP A 133 -9.38 -9.05 -0.90
C TRP A 133 -10.14 -10.38 -0.95
N ARG A 134 -10.04 -11.23 0.10
CA ARG A 134 -10.70 -12.56 0.13
C ARG A 134 -12.22 -12.48 0.07
N SER A 135 -12.81 -11.39 0.55
CA SER A 135 -14.26 -11.19 0.51
C SER A 135 -14.75 -10.52 -0.77
N GLN A 136 -13.84 -10.12 -1.67
CA GLN A 136 -14.17 -9.31 -2.84
C GLN A 136 -13.74 -9.94 -4.17
N LEU A 137 -12.57 -10.60 -4.21
CA LEU A 137 -12.13 -11.36 -5.37
C LEU A 137 -12.89 -12.69 -5.44
N THR A 138 -13.35 -13.05 -6.64
CA THR A 138 -13.75 -14.44 -6.92
C THR A 138 -12.51 -15.34 -6.97
N VAL A 139 -12.71 -16.66 -7.01
CA VAL A 139 -11.61 -17.62 -7.16
C VAL A 139 -10.86 -17.34 -8.47
N GLU A 140 -11.58 -17.13 -9.57
CA GLU A 140 -10.99 -16.86 -10.88
C GLU A 140 -10.22 -15.53 -10.90
N GLN A 141 -10.75 -14.48 -10.25
CA GLN A 141 -10.04 -13.21 -10.14
C GLN A 141 -8.80 -13.32 -9.25
N ASN A 142 -8.85 -14.17 -8.22
CA ASN A 142 -7.69 -14.45 -7.41
C ASN A 142 -6.60 -15.16 -8.21
N ASP A 143 -6.96 -16.16 -9.02
CA ASP A 143 -6.01 -16.88 -9.86
C ASP A 143 -5.36 -15.96 -10.89
N VAL A 144 -6.15 -15.06 -11.51
CA VAL A 144 -5.62 -14.00 -12.40
C VAL A 144 -4.64 -13.09 -11.67
N MET A 145 -4.95 -12.69 -10.43
CA MET A 145 -4.02 -11.89 -9.63
C MET A 145 -2.74 -12.68 -9.30
N ASP A 146 -2.83 -13.96 -8.97
CA ASP A 146 -1.67 -14.78 -8.65
C ASP A 146 -0.75 -14.95 -9.88
N GLU A 147 -1.31 -15.24 -11.05
CA GLU A 147 -0.56 -15.29 -12.31
C GLU A 147 0.07 -13.94 -12.66
N TRP A 148 -0.70 -12.85 -12.55
CA TRP A 148 -0.22 -11.50 -12.80
C TRP A 148 0.92 -11.12 -11.84
N ILE A 149 0.81 -11.40 -10.54
CA ILE A 149 1.86 -11.12 -9.55
C ILE A 149 3.13 -11.92 -9.88
N ASN A 150 3.00 -13.23 -10.15
CA ASN A 150 4.14 -14.08 -10.46
C ASN A 150 4.87 -13.62 -11.72
N THR A 151 4.12 -13.21 -12.75
CA THR A 151 4.69 -12.72 -14.01
C THR A 151 5.32 -11.34 -13.86
N GLU A 152 4.61 -10.43 -13.19
CA GLU A 152 5.03 -9.03 -13.11
C GLU A 152 6.16 -8.78 -12.12
N PHE A 153 6.23 -9.58 -11.06
CA PHE A 153 7.24 -9.45 -10.01
C PHE A 153 8.36 -10.49 -10.14
N ASP A 154 8.46 -11.13 -11.31
CA ASP A 154 9.61 -11.99 -11.64
C ASP A 154 10.94 -11.22 -11.48
N GLY A 155 11.92 -11.87 -10.86
CA GLY A 155 13.20 -11.26 -10.49
C GLY A 155 13.16 -10.35 -9.26
N MET A 156 12.03 -10.27 -8.54
CA MET A 156 11.93 -9.61 -7.23
C MET A 156 12.15 -10.61 -6.08
N ASP A 157 13.30 -11.30 -6.09
CA ASP A 157 13.53 -12.53 -5.31
C ASP A 157 13.43 -12.39 -3.78
N ASP A 158 13.68 -11.18 -3.24
CA ASP A 158 13.56 -10.92 -1.79
C ASP A 158 12.21 -10.29 -1.39
N LEU A 159 11.31 -10.05 -2.36
CA LEU A 159 9.99 -9.50 -2.09
C LEU A 159 9.09 -10.55 -1.44
N LYS A 160 8.83 -10.38 -0.15
CA LYS A 160 7.87 -11.20 0.60
C LYS A 160 6.56 -10.45 0.75
N LEU A 161 5.59 -10.72 -0.13
CA LEU A 161 4.25 -10.16 0.01
C LEU A 161 3.49 -10.89 1.12
N LYS A 162 2.87 -10.12 2.01
CA LYS A 162 1.96 -10.63 3.04
C LYS A 162 0.51 -10.39 2.60
N TYR A 163 -0.29 -11.44 2.57
CA TYR A 163 -1.68 -11.35 2.09
C TYR A 163 -2.72 -11.24 3.21
N GLY A 164 -2.28 -11.14 4.47
CA GLY A 164 -3.13 -11.21 5.66
C GLY A 164 -3.70 -12.60 5.88
N ASP A 165 -3.99 -12.93 7.14
CA ASP A 165 -4.75 -14.11 7.54
C ASP A 165 -6.26 -13.91 7.30
#